data_AF-A0A367LG76-F1
#
_entry.id   AF-A0A367LG76-F1
#
_cell.length_a   1.000
_cell.length_b   1.000
_cell.length_c   1.000
_cell.angle_alpha   90.00
_cell.angle_beta   90.00
_cell.angle_gamma   90.00
#
_symmetry.space_group_name_H-M   'P 1'
#
loop_
_entity.id
_entity.type
_entity.pdbx_description
1 polymer ?
#
loop_
_entity_poly.entity_id
_entity_poly.type
_entity_poly.pdbx_seq_one_letter_code
_entity_poly.pdbx_strand_id
1 'polypeptide(L)'
;MKRLLLFVAAAVAALLQRRHSSFNETELLPERRKCSTNACFMALVLYYDSHWPAMERFCSSSKEAKGFSHLADDNSREYFTGACPVTAALDGTTLASGCDCVAQGRVCAAEDCRVAMETKMGGLHALSEFCFTGTLDDKHLLTSGSHRNKSLTFPMSLIMRDGGPACFSFDEVRMACSCSLPKDRKWQFPECRQDFCYASLDMLLGEATKRVCRDMLAGRAHAVADFGIERFSSVRRCDFEEQLKACRCTQPEPHWAEDYTDPRPCRQTECYRSLKWVLGSHVLEFCDAVLDTHASWEYSLRNRTDVDEHIKSGESYPALFRDAASLGCDHDQLIEACRCVQPAMCAGESCFEEIIPGSWNNNENEKEKMSSSYMRTNMRHCKSNEPTSFVCSAHALWGLGRPPSSGTGKLVSL
;
A
#
# COMPACT_ATOMS: atom_id res chain seq x y z
N MET A 1 19.61 52.34 -9.05
CA MET A 1 19.66 50.86 -8.91
C MET A 1 19.45 50.36 -7.46
N LYS A 2 20.18 50.82 -6.43
CA LYS A 2 20.01 50.35 -5.04
C LYS A 2 18.57 50.45 -4.48
N ARG A 3 17.83 51.53 -4.79
CA ARG A 3 16.42 51.68 -4.36
C ARG A 3 15.48 50.69 -5.03
N LEU A 4 15.72 50.34 -6.30
CA LEU A 4 14.90 49.38 -7.04
C LEU A 4 15.05 47.96 -6.46
N LEU A 5 16.28 47.57 -6.09
CA LEU A 5 16.57 46.28 -5.44
C LEU A 5 15.90 46.14 -4.07
N LEU A 6 15.84 47.21 -3.28
CA LEU A 6 15.14 47.21 -1.99
C LEU A 6 13.62 47.06 -2.15
N PHE A 7 13.02 47.70 -3.16
CA PHE A 7 11.58 47.55 -3.45
C PHE A 7 11.24 46.14 -3.96
N VAL A 8 12.08 45.55 -4.81
CA VAL A 8 11.88 44.17 -5.30
C VAL A 8 12.05 43.16 -4.17
N ALA A 9 13.06 43.32 -3.30
CA ALA A 9 13.25 42.44 -2.14
C ALA A 9 12.07 42.54 -1.15
N ALA A 10 11.58 43.75 -0.86
CA ALA A 10 10.41 43.95 0.00
C ALA A 10 9.12 43.40 -0.62
N ALA A 11 8.93 43.55 -1.94
CA ALA A 11 7.78 43.00 -2.64
C ALA A 11 7.81 41.47 -2.71
N VAL A 12 8.98 40.87 -2.93
CA VAL A 12 9.17 39.41 -2.90
C VAL A 12 9.01 38.86 -1.48
N ALA A 13 9.54 39.55 -0.46
CA ALA A 13 9.31 39.18 0.93
C ALA A 13 7.81 39.27 1.28
N ALA A 14 7.12 40.35 0.89
CA ALA A 14 5.68 40.48 1.12
C ALA A 14 4.86 39.44 0.35
N LEU A 15 5.26 39.05 -0.88
CA LEU A 15 4.63 37.99 -1.66
C LEU A 15 4.88 36.59 -1.09
N LEU A 16 6.07 36.35 -0.54
CA LEU A 16 6.40 35.10 0.17
C LEU A 16 5.66 35.02 1.51
N GLN A 17 5.51 36.14 2.21
CA GLN A 17 4.72 36.23 3.45
C GLN A 17 3.21 36.09 3.17
N ARG A 18 2.72 36.54 2.02
CA ARG A 18 1.34 36.29 1.54
C ARG A 18 1.10 34.87 1.03
N ARG A 19 2.14 34.17 0.56
CA ARG A 19 2.05 32.75 0.19
C ARG A 19 2.15 31.81 1.39
N HIS A 20 2.76 32.26 2.49
CA HIS A 20 2.75 31.58 3.78
C HIS A 20 1.62 32.01 4.71
N SER A 21 0.79 33.00 4.34
CA SER A 21 -0.59 33.07 4.83
C SER A 21 -1.44 32.04 4.08
N SER A 22 -1.05 30.76 4.19
CA SER A 22 -2.04 29.68 4.08
C SER A 22 -3.15 30.05 5.06
N PHE A 23 -4.38 30.10 4.57
CA PHE A 23 -5.62 30.20 5.33
C PHE A 23 -5.43 30.45 6.84
N ASN A 24 -5.83 31.62 7.33
CA ASN A 24 -6.28 31.72 8.73
C ASN A 24 -7.52 30.82 8.89
N GLU A 25 -7.30 29.50 8.89
CA GLU A 25 -8.27 28.42 9.09
C GLU A 25 -8.60 28.26 10.59
N THR A 26 -7.95 29.05 11.45
CA THR A 26 -8.13 29.01 12.90
C THR A 26 -9.33 29.82 13.40
N GLU A 27 -9.93 30.70 12.58
CA GLU A 27 -11.29 31.18 12.84
C GLU A 27 -12.29 30.27 12.12
N LEU A 28 -12.40 29.03 12.61
CA LEU A 28 -13.58 28.20 12.37
C LEU A 28 -14.81 29.04 12.70
N LEU A 29 -15.55 29.45 11.67
CA LEU A 29 -16.81 30.16 11.81
C LEU A 29 -17.65 29.43 12.88
N PRO A 30 -18.22 30.14 13.87
CA PRO A 30 -18.97 29.54 14.97
C PRO A 30 -20.05 28.54 14.51
N GLU A 31 -20.55 28.73 13.29
CA GLU A 31 -21.53 27.85 12.64
C GLU A 31 -20.98 26.45 12.35
N ARG A 32 -19.68 26.30 12.02
CA ARG A 32 -19.06 25.00 11.71
C ARG A 32 -18.85 24.12 12.93
N ARG A 33 -18.69 24.70 14.13
CA ARG A 33 -18.58 23.96 15.40
C ARG A 33 -19.86 23.22 15.77
N LYS A 34 -21.02 23.64 15.26
CA LYS A 34 -22.28 22.91 15.50
C LYS A 34 -22.30 21.56 14.79
N CYS A 35 -21.50 21.39 13.73
CA CYS A 35 -21.43 20.16 12.97
C CYS A 35 -20.47 19.14 13.57
N SER A 36 -19.43 19.56 14.27
CA SER A 36 -18.48 18.65 14.93
C SER A 36 -19.07 17.89 16.12
N THR A 37 -20.16 18.39 16.70
CA THR A 37 -20.87 17.72 17.80
C THR A 37 -22.20 17.11 17.36
N ASN A 38 -22.49 17.11 16.05
CA ASN A 38 -23.76 16.60 15.53
C ASN A 38 -23.65 15.09 15.27
N ALA A 39 -24.19 14.29 16.19
CA ALA A 39 -24.17 12.82 16.10
C ALA A 39 -24.74 12.30 14.78
N CYS A 40 -25.77 12.96 14.24
CA CYS A 40 -26.34 12.58 12.97
C CYS A 40 -25.41 12.88 11.78
N PHE A 41 -24.76 14.04 11.77
CA PHE A 41 -23.75 14.35 10.75
C PHE A 41 -22.61 13.34 10.79
N MET A 42 -22.12 12.98 11.97
CA MET A 42 -21.12 11.94 12.14
C MET A 42 -21.58 10.59 11.57
N ALA A 43 -22.79 10.15 11.89
CA ALA A 43 -23.35 8.92 11.36
C ALA A 43 -23.46 8.93 9.83
N LEU A 44 -23.87 10.05 9.23
CA LEU A 44 -23.89 10.22 7.77
C LEU A 44 -22.50 10.10 7.17
N VAL A 45 -21.51 10.74 7.78
CA VAL A 45 -20.13 10.74 7.29
C VAL A 45 -19.52 9.34 7.40
N LEU A 46 -19.76 8.62 8.49
CA LEU A 46 -19.32 7.24 8.69
C LEU A 46 -19.98 6.30 7.68
N TYR A 47 -21.30 6.40 7.51
CA TYR A 47 -22.05 5.51 6.62
C TYR A 47 -21.72 5.70 5.14
N TYR A 48 -21.66 6.95 4.68
CA TYR A 48 -21.31 7.28 3.30
C TYR A 48 -19.80 7.36 3.08
N ASP A 49 -19.00 7.03 4.08
CA ASP A 49 -17.56 6.99 3.98
C ASP A 49 -16.93 8.33 3.50
N SER A 50 -17.50 9.43 4.00
CA SER A 50 -17.19 10.81 3.58
C SER A 50 -17.41 11.09 2.08
N HIS A 51 -18.16 10.24 1.36
CA HIS A 51 -18.50 10.45 -0.04
C HIS A 51 -19.56 11.55 -0.18
N TRP A 52 -19.08 12.79 -0.17
CA TRP A 52 -19.91 14.00 -0.12
C TRP A 52 -21.06 14.05 -1.14
N PRO A 53 -20.86 13.73 -2.44
CA PRO A 53 -21.96 13.76 -3.40
C PRO A 53 -23.08 12.72 -3.11
N ALA A 54 -22.77 11.65 -2.39
CA ALA A 54 -23.77 10.66 -1.99
C ALA A 54 -24.56 11.16 -0.78
N MET A 55 -23.89 11.76 0.19
CA MET A 55 -24.52 12.42 1.34
C MET A 55 -25.44 13.56 0.89
N GLU A 56 -25.01 14.42 -0.04
CA GLU A 56 -25.83 15.50 -0.60
C GLU A 56 -27.08 14.96 -1.30
N ARG A 57 -26.93 13.90 -2.10
CA ARG A 57 -28.06 13.22 -2.76
C ARG A 57 -29.03 12.64 -1.74
N PHE A 58 -28.52 11.97 -0.71
CA PHE A 58 -29.33 11.43 0.38
C PHE A 58 -30.08 12.53 1.15
N CYS A 59 -29.39 13.61 1.50
CA CYS A 59 -29.98 14.74 2.21
C CYS A 59 -30.99 15.53 1.37
N SER A 60 -30.86 15.51 0.04
CA SER A 60 -31.84 16.09 -0.86
C SER A 60 -33.10 15.22 -0.94
N SER A 61 -32.95 13.90 -1.07
CA SER A 61 -34.09 12.98 -1.13
C SER A 61 -34.81 12.82 0.22
N SER A 62 -34.10 12.89 1.34
CA SER A 62 -34.70 12.76 2.67
C SER A 62 -35.65 13.91 3.02
N LYS A 63 -35.40 15.11 2.49
CA LYS A 63 -36.30 16.28 2.61
C LYS A 63 -37.66 16.02 1.94
N GLU A 64 -37.67 15.24 0.87
CA GLU A 64 -38.88 14.92 0.10
C GLU A 64 -39.61 13.69 0.68
N ALA A 65 -38.86 12.65 1.05
CA ALA A 65 -39.41 11.35 1.45
C ALA A 65 -39.80 11.22 2.94
N LYS A 66 -39.52 12.26 3.77
CA LYS A 66 -39.77 12.25 5.22
C LYS A 66 -39.27 10.98 5.94
N GLY A 67 -38.04 10.53 5.68
CA GLY A 67 -37.43 9.44 6.43
C GLY A 67 -36.30 8.69 5.74
N PHE A 68 -36.05 7.45 6.21
CA PHE A 68 -34.94 6.57 5.84
C PHE A 68 -35.30 5.49 4.80
N SER A 69 -36.36 5.71 4.02
CA SER A 69 -36.88 4.73 3.04
C SER A 69 -35.87 4.37 1.93
N HIS A 70 -34.85 5.20 1.71
CA HIS A 70 -33.80 4.97 0.72
C HIS A 70 -32.62 4.11 1.21
N LEU A 71 -32.57 3.78 2.51
CA LEU A 71 -31.56 2.86 3.03
C LEU A 71 -31.99 1.43 2.68
N ALA A 72 -31.17 0.77 1.86
CA ALA A 72 -31.45 -0.54 1.29
C ALA A 72 -31.40 -1.69 2.31
N ASP A 73 -30.73 -1.47 3.44
CA ASP A 73 -30.47 -2.48 4.46
C ASP A 73 -31.13 -2.10 5.80
N ASP A 74 -31.78 -3.07 6.45
CA ASP A 74 -32.53 -2.85 7.69
C ASP A 74 -31.60 -2.56 8.88
N ASN A 75 -30.39 -3.15 8.92
CA ASN A 75 -29.40 -2.86 9.98
C ASN A 75 -28.91 -1.41 9.89
N SER A 76 -28.65 -0.94 8.66
CA SER A 76 -28.31 0.46 8.39
C SER A 76 -29.43 1.39 8.86
N ARG A 77 -30.70 1.02 8.60
CA ARG A 77 -31.85 1.81 9.02
C ARG A 77 -31.97 1.89 10.55
N GLU A 78 -31.76 0.80 11.26
CA GLU A 78 -31.78 0.79 12.73
C GLU A 78 -30.68 1.69 13.32
N TYR A 79 -29.45 1.56 12.82
CA TYR A 79 -28.32 2.41 13.21
C TYR A 79 -28.63 3.90 13.02
N PHE A 80 -29.14 4.28 11.84
CA PHE A 80 -29.52 5.66 11.56
C PHE A 80 -30.71 6.14 12.37
N THR A 81 -31.67 5.27 12.68
CA THR A 81 -32.82 5.67 13.50
C THR A 81 -32.37 6.03 14.91
N GLY A 82 -31.35 5.34 15.43
CA GLY A 82 -30.72 5.69 16.71
C GLY A 82 -29.85 6.95 16.67
N ALA A 83 -28.99 7.09 15.66
CA ALA A 83 -28.02 8.19 15.57
C ALA A 83 -28.57 9.48 14.92
N CYS A 84 -29.65 9.37 14.15
CA CYS A 84 -30.28 10.45 13.38
C CYS A 84 -31.81 10.42 13.56
N PRO A 85 -32.37 10.75 14.73
CA PRO A 85 -33.81 10.76 14.87
C PRO A 85 -34.46 11.79 13.91
N VAL A 86 -35.58 11.40 13.30
CA VAL A 86 -36.33 12.25 12.36
C VAL A 86 -37.06 13.38 13.10
N THR A 87 -37.47 13.13 14.33
CA THR A 87 -38.13 14.09 15.23
C THR A 87 -37.14 14.67 16.24
N ALA A 88 -37.50 15.82 16.82
CA ALA A 88 -36.64 16.57 17.74
C ALA A 88 -36.06 15.69 18.87
N ALA A 89 -34.74 15.56 18.89
CA ALA A 89 -33.99 15.03 20.01
C ALA A 89 -33.69 16.14 21.04
N LEU A 90 -33.49 15.74 22.30
CA LEU A 90 -33.18 16.65 23.41
C LEU A 90 -31.89 17.46 23.20
N ASP A 91 -30.95 16.91 22.44
CA ASP A 91 -29.64 17.50 22.12
C ASP A 91 -29.64 18.28 20.79
N GLY A 92 -30.80 18.35 20.10
CA GLY A 92 -30.93 19.00 18.81
C GLY A 92 -30.33 18.22 17.63
N THR A 93 -29.83 16.99 17.86
CA THR A 93 -29.30 16.14 16.78
C THR A 93 -30.46 15.49 16.04
N THR A 94 -30.71 15.97 14.84
CA THR A 94 -31.79 15.47 13.98
C THR A 94 -31.26 15.23 12.57
N LEU A 95 -31.96 14.42 11.79
CA LEU A 95 -31.64 14.24 10.37
C LEU A 95 -31.56 15.58 9.62
N ALA A 96 -32.46 16.51 9.91
CA ALA A 96 -32.45 17.86 9.32
C ALA A 96 -31.14 18.60 9.65
N SER A 97 -30.76 18.64 10.92
CA SER A 97 -29.51 19.30 11.34
C SER A 97 -28.25 18.65 10.76
N GLY A 98 -28.22 17.32 10.66
CA GLY A 98 -27.12 16.59 10.02
C GLY A 98 -27.01 16.95 8.54
N CYS A 99 -28.15 17.04 7.85
CA CYS A 99 -28.19 17.45 6.46
C CYS A 99 -27.89 18.94 6.23
N ASP A 100 -28.18 19.81 7.19
CA ASP A 100 -27.74 21.20 7.15
C ASP A 100 -26.21 21.29 7.24
N CYS A 101 -25.58 20.41 8.02
CA CYS A 101 -24.12 20.27 8.03
C CYS A 101 -23.57 19.75 6.69
N VAL A 102 -24.27 18.84 6.02
CA VAL A 102 -23.95 18.42 4.65
C VAL A 102 -24.14 19.56 3.63
N ALA A 103 -25.05 20.50 3.87
CA ALA A 103 -25.22 21.64 2.97
C ALA A 103 -24.10 22.70 3.11
N GLN A 104 -23.41 22.75 4.26
CA GLN A 104 -22.32 23.70 4.54
C GLN A 104 -21.00 23.37 3.81
N GLY A 105 -20.95 22.27 3.06
CA GLY A 105 -19.75 21.78 2.40
C GLY A 105 -18.86 20.96 3.33
N ARG A 106 -17.65 20.62 2.87
CA ARG A 106 -16.75 19.67 3.55
C ARG A 106 -16.25 20.20 4.89
N VAL A 107 -17.02 19.99 5.96
CA VAL A 107 -16.65 20.25 7.36
C VAL A 107 -16.16 18.96 8.01
N CYS A 108 -15.17 19.06 8.90
CA CYS A 108 -14.75 17.91 9.69
C CYS A 108 -15.81 17.58 10.76
N ALA A 109 -16.33 16.35 10.73
CA ALA A 109 -17.35 15.90 11.67
C ALA A 109 -16.84 15.71 13.11
N ALA A 110 -15.52 15.73 13.33
CA ALA A 110 -14.91 15.63 14.64
C ALA A 110 -13.82 16.71 14.81
N GLU A 111 -14.14 17.94 14.39
CA GLU A 111 -13.18 19.06 14.41
C GLU A 111 -12.65 19.36 15.81
N ASP A 112 -13.51 19.30 16.84
CA ASP A 112 -13.08 19.55 18.22
C ASP A 112 -12.08 18.50 18.70
N CYS A 113 -12.34 17.21 18.40
CA CYS A 113 -11.39 16.12 18.65
C CYS A 113 -10.09 16.35 17.85
N ARG A 114 -10.19 16.72 16.56
CA ARG A 114 -9.05 17.00 15.69
C ARG A 114 -8.15 18.09 16.26
N VAL A 115 -8.71 19.23 16.65
CA VAL A 115 -7.97 20.37 17.21
C VAL A 115 -7.33 19.99 18.55
N ALA A 116 -8.02 19.22 19.38
CA ALA A 116 -7.47 18.73 20.64
C ALA A 116 -6.28 17.80 20.41
N MET A 117 -6.41 16.84 19.48
CA MET A 117 -5.30 15.97 19.10
C MET A 117 -4.14 16.75 18.47
N GLU A 118 -4.43 17.72 17.61
CA GLU A 118 -3.43 18.57 16.96
C GLU A 118 -2.58 19.31 17.99
N THR A 119 -3.26 19.97 18.92
CA THR A 119 -2.63 20.71 20.02
C THR A 119 -1.76 19.77 20.86
N LYS A 120 -2.25 18.56 21.13
CA LYS A 120 -1.56 17.59 21.99
C LYS A 120 -0.32 16.99 21.31
N MET A 121 -0.38 16.72 20.02
CA MET A 121 0.70 16.09 19.25
C MET A 121 1.77 17.08 18.80
N GLY A 122 1.56 18.39 19.01
CA GLY A 122 2.52 19.42 18.64
C GLY A 122 2.33 19.94 17.21
N GLY A 123 1.11 19.87 16.68
CA GLY A 123 0.71 20.48 15.41
C GLY A 123 0.14 19.50 14.39
N LEU A 124 -0.41 20.05 13.30
CA LEU A 124 -1.09 19.29 12.25
C LEU A 124 -0.22 18.20 11.61
N HIS A 125 1.09 18.45 11.50
CA HIS A 125 2.01 17.48 10.90
C HIS A 125 2.12 16.21 11.75
N ALA A 126 2.41 16.34 13.04
CA ALA A 126 2.48 15.21 13.98
C ALA A 126 1.13 14.50 14.10
N LEU A 127 0.02 15.25 14.09
CA LEU A 127 -1.31 14.67 14.03
C LEU A 127 -1.54 13.83 12.76
N SER A 128 -1.14 14.34 11.60
CA SER A 128 -1.31 13.61 10.34
C SER A 128 -0.47 12.32 10.30
N GLU A 129 0.73 12.33 10.87
CA GLU A 129 1.60 11.15 11.00
C GLU A 129 1.01 10.14 12.00
N PHE A 130 0.55 10.61 13.16
CA PHE A 130 -0.14 9.77 14.12
C PHE A 130 -1.39 9.15 13.52
N CYS A 131 -2.25 9.97 12.93
CA CYS A 131 -3.53 9.52 12.40
C CYS A 131 -3.38 8.54 11.26
N PHE A 132 -2.29 8.66 10.53
CA PHE A 132 -1.91 7.65 9.56
C PHE A 132 -1.45 6.36 10.25
N THR A 133 -0.42 6.41 11.09
CA THR A 133 0.13 5.22 11.78
C THR A 133 -0.89 4.49 12.66
N GLY A 134 -1.76 5.22 13.35
CA GLY A 134 -2.77 4.69 14.27
C GLY A 134 -4.06 4.17 13.61
N THR A 135 -4.30 4.47 12.32
CA THR A 135 -5.46 3.92 11.58
C THR A 135 -5.11 2.71 10.71
N LEU A 136 -3.83 2.30 10.68
CA LEU A 136 -3.31 1.28 9.78
C LEU A 136 -3.48 -0.18 10.23
N ASP A 137 -3.76 -0.46 11.51
CA ASP A 137 -3.62 -1.82 12.07
C ASP A 137 -4.87 -2.32 12.84
N ASP A 138 -6.04 -1.72 12.64
CA ASP A 138 -7.22 -2.07 13.44
C ASP A 138 -8.12 -3.16 12.81
N LYS A 139 -7.60 -4.40 12.79
CA LYS A 139 -8.34 -5.62 12.36
C LYS A 139 -9.38 -6.12 13.37
N HIS A 140 -9.48 -5.51 14.56
CA HIS A 140 -10.16 -6.12 15.72
C HIS A 140 -11.25 -5.28 16.38
N LEU A 141 -11.41 -4.00 16.01
CA LEU A 141 -12.47 -3.16 16.60
C LEU A 141 -13.86 -3.32 15.97
N LEU A 142 -13.99 -3.95 14.80
CA LEU A 142 -15.27 -4.07 14.08
C LEU A 142 -15.93 -5.46 14.21
N THR A 143 -15.28 -6.45 14.81
CA THR A 143 -15.96 -7.69 15.19
C THR A 143 -16.72 -7.43 16.49
N SER A 144 -17.99 -7.01 16.35
CA SER A 144 -18.94 -6.90 17.45
C SER A 144 -18.99 -8.25 18.20
N GLY A 145 -18.27 -8.34 19.33
CA GLY A 145 -18.16 -9.56 20.14
C GLY A 145 -16.79 -9.87 20.75
N SER A 146 -15.68 -9.27 20.31
CA SER A 146 -14.34 -9.61 20.84
C SER A 146 -13.49 -8.40 21.23
N HIS A 147 -13.98 -7.61 22.20
CA HIS A 147 -13.27 -6.43 22.74
C HIS A 147 -12.04 -6.75 23.62
N ARG A 148 -11.42 -7.95 23.52
CA ARG A 148 -10.42 -8.40 24.52
C ARG A 148 -8.96 -8.43 24.11
N ASN A 149 -8.58 -8.21 22.85
CA ASN A 149 -7.15 -8.19 22.46
C ASN A 149 -6.81 -7.07 21.46
N LYS A 150 -5.68 -6.35 21.51
CA LYS A 150 -5.09 -5.48 22.57
C LYS A 150 -3.90 -4.62 22.07
N SER A 151 -3.48 -4.61 20.80
CA SER A 151 -2.22 -3.90 20.44
C SER A 151 -2.39 -2.39 20.20
N LEU A 152 -3.46 -1.95 19.51
CA LEU A 152 -3.69 -0.52 19.22
C LEU A 152 -4.63 0.20 20.18
N THR A 153 -5.21 -0.53 21.13
CA THR A 153 -5.95 0.11 22.22
C THR A 153 -5.04 1.09 22.97
N PHE A 154 -3.73 0.88 23.02
CA PHE A 154 -2.84 1.72 23.81
C PHE A 154 -2.58 3.12 23.22
N PRO A 155 -2.11 3.32 21.97
CA PRO A 155 -1.91 4.67 21.44
C PRO A 155 -3.22 5.46 21.33
N MET A 156 -4.30 4.79 20.92
CA MET A 156 -5.60 5.43 20.80
C MET A 156 -6.25 5.71 22.16
N SER A 157 -6.09 4.82 23.16
CA SER A 157 -6.54 5.11 24.53
C SER A 157 -5.69 6.18 25.21
N LEU A 158 -4.41 6.30 24.89
CA LEU A 158 -3.59 7.41 25.34
C LEU A 158 -4.14 8.73 24.81
N ILE A 159 -4.61 8.77 23.57
CA ILE A 159 -5.23 9.97 23.01
C ILE A 159 -6.63 10.20 23.55
N MET A 160 -7.45 9.19 23.76
CA MET A 160 -8.75 9.40 24.43
C MET A 160 -8.56 9.83 25.89
N ARG A 161 -7.50 9.36 26.55
CA ARG A 161 -7.14 9.77 27.92
C ARG A 161 -6.54 11.18 27.96
N ASP A 162 -5.66 11.51 27.01
CA ASP A 162 -4.82 12.70 27.06
C ASP A 162 -5.28 13.82 26.10
N GLY A 163 -6.07 13.50 25.08
CA GLY A 163 -6.81 14.42 24.20
C GLY A 163 -8.04 15.02 24.88
N GLY A 164 -8.32 14.58 26.11
CA GLY A 164 -9.30 15.19 26.99
C GLY A 164 -10.75 14.96 26.55
N PRO A 165 -11.70 15.75 27.07
CA PRO A 165 -13.13 15.57 26.82
C PRO A 165 -13.56 15.98 25.40
N ALA A 166 -12.63 16.09 24.44
CA ALA A 166 -12.96 16.44 23.06
C ALA A 166 -13.06 15.19 22.15
N CYS A 167 -12.51 14.06 22.58
CA CYS A 167 -12.52 12.78 21.86
C CYS A 167 -13.16 11.70 22.74
N PHE A 168 -14.48 11.59 22.73
CA PHE A 168 -15.27 10.68 23.56
C PHE A 168 -15.31 9.24 23.04
N SER A 169 -15.03 9.04 21.76
CA SER A 169 -15.10 7.71 21.13
C SER A 169 -13.97 7.49 20.13
N PHE A 170 -13.72 6.20 19.83
CA PHE A 170 -12.82 5.80 18.76
C PHE A 170 -13.27 6.33 17.39
N ASP A 171 -14.59 6.42 17.16
CA ASP A 171 -15.15 6.96 15.93
C ASP A 171 -14.82 8.44 15.77
N GLU A 172 -14.88 9.24 16.83
CA GLU A 172 -14.46 10.65 16.81
C GLU A 172 -12.97 10.80 16.48
N VAL A 173 -12.11 9.98 17.09
CA VAL A 173 -10.68 10.00 16.79
C VAL A 173 -10.41 9.62 15.34
N ARG A 174 -11.09 8.59 14.83
CA ARG A 174 -11.00 8.17 13.43
C ARG A 174 -11.48 9.26 12.48
N MET A 175 -12.58 9.93 12.82
CA MET A 175 -13.11 11.05 12.06
C MET A 175 -12.14 12.23 12.08
N ALA A 176 -11.60 12.60 13.23
CA ALA A 176 -10.58 13.63 13.39
C ALA A 176 -9.35 13.31 12.54
N CYS A 177 -8.92 12.05 12.54
CA CYS A 177 -7.83 11.56 11.73
C CYS A 177 -8.08 11.68 10.23
N SER A 178 -9.29 11.33 9.76
CA SER A 178 -9.67 11.50 8.36
C SER A 178 -9.61 12.96 7.91
N CYS A 179 -9.88 13.90 8.81
CA CYS A 179 -9.81 15.34 8.55
C CYS A 179 -8.39 15.90 8.63
N SER A 180 -7.49 15.21 9.32
CA SER A 180 -6.11 15.66 9.55
C SER A 180 -5.18 15.29 8.40
N LEU A 181 -5.63 14.45 7.48
CA LEU A 181 -4.84 14.10 6.31
C LEU A 181 -4.75 15.31 5.38
N PRO A 182 -3.54 15.84 5.12
CA PRO A 182 -3.39 17.07 4.37
C PRO A 182 -3.93 16.89 2.94
N LYS A 183 -4.99 17.63 2.60
CA LYS A 183 -5.53 17.66 1.22
C LYS A 183 -4.49 18.18 0.23
N ASP A 184 -3.63 19.08 0.70
CA ASP A 184 -2.54 19.71 -0.06
C ASP A 184 -1.19 19.02 0.16
N ARG A 185 -1.19 17.78 0.66
CA ARG A 185 0.04 16.97 0.73
C ARG A 185 0.66 16.92 -0.66
N LYS A 186 1.95 17.23 -0.73
CA LYS A 186 2.74 16.99 -1.93
C LYS A 186 3.04 15.50 -2.01
N TRP A 187 2.14 14.77 -2.66
CA TRP A 187 2.35 13.38 -3.04
C TRP A 187 3.57 13.28 -3.96
N GLN A 188 4.45 12.30 -3.75
CA GLN A 188 5.57 12.08 -4.67
C GLN A 188 5.09 11.74 -6.09
N PHE A 189 3.96 11.04 -6.18
CA PHE A 189 3.27 10.63 -7.40
C PHE A 189 1.78 11.05 -7.31
N PRO A 190 1.45 12.31 -7.64
CA PRO A 190 0.09 12.85 -7.51
C PRO A 190 -0.98 12.10 -8.30
N GLU A 191 -0.62 11.50 -9.42
CA GLU A 191 -1.47 10.65 -10.27
C GLU A 191 -1.94 9.39 -9.52
N CYS A 192 -1.15 8.89 -8.58
CA CYS A 192 -1.43 7.69 -7.81
C CYS A 192 -2.26 7.94 -6.55
N ARG A 193 -2.49 9.20 -6.17
CA ARG A 193 -3.14 9.55 -4.88
C ARG A 193 -4.54 8.99 -4.66
N GLN A 194 -5.22 8.56 -5.73
CA GLN A 194 -6.54 7.93 -5.65
C GLN A 194 -6.45 6.44 -5.30
N ASP A 195 -5.29 5.82 -5.55
CA ASP A 195 -4.99 4.48 -5.10
C ASP A 195 -4.74 4.52 -3.59
N PHE A 196 -5.58 3.79 -2.86
CA PHE A 196 -5.57 3.77 -1.42
C PHE A 196 -4.26 3.19 -0.85
N CYS A 197 -3.70 2.18 -1.51
CA CYS A 197 -2.49 1.52 -1.07
C CYS A 197 -1.26 2.36 -1.37
N TYR A 198 -1.24 3.07 -2.50
CA TYR A 198 -0.21 4.08 -2.76
C TYR A 198 -0.26 5.19 -1.72
N ALA A 199 -1.45 5.77 -1.47
CA ALA A 199 -1.58 6.84 -0.50
C ALA A 199 -1.07 6.39 0.88
N SER A 200 -1.35 5.14 1.24
CA SER A 200 -0.84 4.53 2.47
C SER A 200 0.69 4.39 2.46
N LEU A 201 1.28 3.88 1.38
CA LEU A 201 2.74 3.74 1.26
C LEU A 201 3.47 5.10 1.25
N ASP A 202 2.96 6.11 0.54
CA ASP A 202 3.52 7.47 0.51
C ASP A 202 3.48 8.12 1.90
N MET A 203 2.40 7.90 2.63
CA MET A 203 2.26 8.42 3.97
C MET A 203 3.18 7.72 4.98
N LEU A 204 3.32 6.40 4.89
CA LEU A 204 4.19 5.61 5.79
C LEU A 204 5.67 5.90 5.57
N LEU A 205 6.08 5.91 4.31
CA LEU A 205 7.49 5.87 3.93
C LEU A 205 8.02 7.27 3.58
N GLY A 206 7.13 8.24 3.36
CA GLY A 206 7.51 9.58 2.91
C GLY A 206 8.43 9.48 1.70
N GLU A 207 9.52 10.24 1.68
CA GLU A 207 10.49 10.26 0.58
C GLU A 207 11.10 8.89 0.19
N ALA A 208 10.95 7.85 1.03
CA ALA A 208 11.41 6.51 0.73
C ALA A 208 10.45 5.70 -0.19
N THR A 209 9.20 6.13 -0.40
CA THR A 209 8.19 5.38 -1.16
C THR A 209 8.65 5.00 -2.57
N LYS A 210 9.24 5.95 -3.31
CA LYS A 210 9.78 5.65 -4.65
C LYS A 210 10.79 4.51 -4.63
N ARG A 211 11.68 4.49 -3.62
CA ARG A 211 12.73 3.48 -3.49
C ARG A 211 12.12 2.13 -3.13
N VAL A 212 11.27 2.10 -2.10
CA VAL A 212 10.61 0.87 -1.64
C VAL A 212 9.77 0.27 -2.75
N CYS A 213 8.97 1.07 -3.47
CA CYS A 213 8.14 0.56 -4.55
C CYS A 213 8.96 -0.02 -5.71
N ARG A 214 10.06 0.64 -6.10
CA ARG A 214 10.99 0.08 -7.09
C ARG A 214 11.59 -1.24 -6.61
N ASP A 215 11.99 -1.31 -5.35
CA ASP A 215 12.62 -2.51 -4.79
C ASP A 215 11.60 -3.65 -4.60
N MET A 216 10.34 -3.36 -4.28
CA MET A 216 9.25 -4.33 -4.23
C MET A 216 8.94 -4.91 -5.63
N LEU A 217 8.80 -4.04 -6.64
CA LEU A 217 8.55 -4.47 -8.01
C LEU A 217 9.68 -5.34 -8.59
N ALA A 218 10.88 -5.18 -8.08
CA ALA A 218 12.04 -5.97 -8.45
C ALA A 218 12.30 -7.15 -7.50
N GLY A 219 11.37 -7.48 -6.59
CA GLY A 219 11.51 -8.62 -5.66
C GLY A 219 12.62 -8.46 -4.60
N ARG A 220 13.12 -7.23 -4.37
CA ARG A 220 14.19 -6.90 -3.41
C ARG A 220 13.68 -6.34 -2.08
N ALA A 221 12.39 -6.03 -1.99
CA ALA A 221 11.74 -5.60 -0.76
C ALA A 221 10.45 -6.40 -0.54
N HIS A 222 10.15 -6.65 0.72
CA HIS A 222 8.94 -7.37 1.11
C HIS A 222 7.75 -6.43 1.22
N ALA A 223 6.56 -7.02 1.10
CA ALA A 223 5.32 -6.34 1.45
C ALA A 223 5.44 -5.76 2.86
N VAL A 224 4.98 -4.52 3.06
CA VAL A 224 4.73 -4.08 4.44
C VAL A 224 3.53 -4.91 4.92
N ALA A 225 3.73 -5.68 5.98
CA ALA A 225 2.66 -6.52 6.52
C ALA A 225 1.60 -5.66 7.19
N ASP A 226 0.35 -6.10 7.12
CA ASP A 226 -0.74 -5.63 7.97
C ASP A 226 -1.03 -4.13 7.93
N PHE A 227 -0.92 -3.50 6.77
CA PHE A 227 -1.33 -2.10 6.61
C PHE A 227 -2.60 -1.96 5.77
N GLY A 228 -3.51 -1.11 6.23
CA GLY A 228 -4.73 -0.75 5.53
C GLY A 228 -5.75 -0.14 6.49
N ILE A 229 -6.71 0.61 5.95
CA ILE A 229 -7.79 1.18 6.76
C ILE A 229 -8.98 0.21 6.65
N GLU A 230 -9.27 -0.53 7.72
CA GLU A 230 -10.53 -1.28 7.81
C GLU A 230 -11.70 -0.30 7.91
N ARG A 231 -12.48 -0.16 6.83
CA ARG A 231 -13.74 0.63 6.77
C ARG A 231 -14.96 -0.30 6.88
N PHE A 232 -16.05 0.26 7.40
CA PHE A 232 -17.30 -0.39 7.80
C PHE A 232 -18.03 -1.25 6.74
N SER A 233 -17.65 -1.24 5.46
CA SER A 233 -18.42 -1.94 4.40
C SER A 233 -17.60 -2.82 3.46
N SER A 234 -16.27 -2.78 3.51
CA SER A 234 -15.39 -3.76 2.87
C SER A 234 -13.97 -3.46 3.34
N VAL A 235 -13.30 -4.48 3.86
CA VAL A 235 -11.91 -4.40 4.28
C VAL A 235 -11.06 -4.11 3.03
N ARG A 236 -10.69 -2.85 2.79
CA ARG A 236 -9.69 -2.50 1.78
C ARG A 236 -8.31 -2.79 2.36
N ARG A 237 -7.89 -4.06 2.28
CA ARG A 237 -6.52 -4.46 2.65
C ARG A 237 -5.56 -4.00 1.57
N CYS A 238 -4.39 -3.55 1.98
CA CYS A 238 -3.24 -3.43 1.10
C CYS A 238 -2.39 -4.68 1.28
N ASP A 239 -2.89 -5.80 0.78
CA ASP A 239 -2.09 -7.01 0.66
C ASP A 239 -0.97 -6.82 -0.38
N PHE A 240 -0.12 -7.83 -0.52
CA PHE A 240 1.01 -7.74 -1.44
C PHE A 240 0.59 -7.45 -2.89
N GLU A 241 -0.54 -7.98 -3.34
CA GLU A 241 -1.05 -7.73 -4.69
C GLU A 241 -1.41 -6.24 -4.88
N GLU A 242 -2.23 -5.69 -3.99
CA GLU A 242 -2.62 -4.27 -4.06
C GLU A 242 -1.43 -3.33 -3.82
N GLN A 243 -0.41 -3.76 -3.05
CA GLN A 243 0.85 -3.03 -2.89
C GLN A 243 1.66 -2.97 -4.19
N LEU A 244 1.81 -4.09 -4.90
CA LEU A 244 2.52 -4.11 -6.17
C LEU A 244 1.81 -3.26 -7.22
N LYS A 245 0.48 -3.32 -7.26
CA LYS A 245 -0.36 -2.47 -8.12
C LYS A 245 -0.21 -0.98 -7.81
N ALA A 246 -0.23 -0.61 -6.53
CA ALA A 246 0.08 0.75 -6.09
C ALA A 246 1.49 1.19 -6.51
N CYS A 247 2.48 0.30 -6.34
CA CYS A 247 3.86 0.59 -6.69
C CYS A 247 4.08 0.73 -8.20
N ARG A 248 3.34 0.01 -9.03
CA ARG A 248 3.35 0.22 -10.50
C ARG A 248 2.88 1.59 -10.90
N CYS A 249 1.93 2.18 -10.18
CA CYS A 249 1.57 3.56 -10.46
C CYS A 249 2.77 4.52 -10.25
N THR A 250 3.66 4.21 -9.30
CA THR A 250 4.84 5.06 -9.00
C THR A 250 6.02 4.88 -9.95
N GLN A 251 6.06 3.77 -10.69
CA GLN A 251 7.15 3.48 -11.62
C GLN A 251 6.60 3.51 -13.05
N PRO A 252 7.12 4.37 -13.94
CA PRO A 252 6.71 4.32 -15.33
C PRO A 252 7.02 2.93 -15.88
N GLU A 253 6.04 2.30 -16.55
CA GLU A 253 6.29 1.00 -17.18
C GLU A 253 7.44 1.17 -18.17
N PRO A 254 8.54 0.43 -18.02
CA PRO A 254 9.60 0.48 -19.02
C PRO A 254 9.02 0.13 -20.39
N HIS A 255 9.48 0.88 -21.40
CA HIS A 255 9.03 0.74 -22.78
C HIS A 255 9.62 -0.53 -23.39
N TRP A 256 9.11 -1.69 -22.97
CA TRP A 256 9.46 -2.96 -23.60
C TRP A 256 8.58 -3.14 -24.83
N ALA A 257 9.21 -3.49 -25.95
CA ALA A 257 8.52 -3.92 -27.15
C ALA A 257 7.59 -5.10 -26.79
N GLU A 258 6.36 -5.04 -27.31
CA GLU A 258 5.26 -5.97 -27.05
C GLU A 258 5.73 -7.43 -26.94
N ASP A 259 5.93 -7.91 -25.71
CA ASP A 259 6.24 -9.30 -25.35
C ASP A 259 4.99 -10.22 -25.50
N TYR A 260 4.04 -9.80 -26.34
CA TYR A 260 2.68 -10.33 -26.42
C TYR A 260 2.52 -11.54 -27.34
N THR A 261 3.56 -11.93 -28.07
CA THR A 261 3.42 -12.93 -29.14
C THR A 261 4.18 -14.22 -28.92
N ASP A 262 4.91 -14.39 -27.82
CA ASP A 262 5.62 -15.64 -27.57
C ASP A 262 4.66 -16.71 -27.01
N PRO A 263 4.31 -17.76 -27.78
CA PRO A 263 3.26 -18.72 -27.45
C PRO A 263 3.74 -19.82 -26.49
N ARG A 264 4.86 -19.64 -25.77
CA ARG A 264 5.40 -20.62 -24.82
C ARG A 264 4.29 -21.18 -23.89
N PRO A 265 4.10 -22.51 -23.83
CA PRO A 265 3.06 -23.12 -23.00
C PRO A 265 3.12 -22.69 -21.51
N CYS A 266 4.33 -22.50 -20.97
CA CYS A 266 4.51 -22.07 -19.59
C CYS A 266 3.92 -20.67 -19.30
N ARG A 267 3.78 -19.79 -20.30
CA ARG A 267 3.13 -18.47 -20.15
C ARG A 267 1.60 -18.56 -20.02
N GLN A 268 1.04 -19.75 -20.26
CA GLN A 268 -0.39 -20.01 -20.11
C GLN A 268 -0.78 -20.44 -18.70
N THR A 269 0.21 -20.71 -17.83
CA THR A 269 -0.02 -21.07 -16.43
C THR A 269 -0.67 -19.92 -15.65
N GLU A 270 -1.48 -20.26 -14.65
CA GLU A 270 -2.17 -19.27 -13.82
C GLU A 270 -1.17 -18.39 -13.07
N CYS A 271 -0.15 -18.98 -12.45
CA CYS A 271 0.89 -18.23 -11.73
C CYS A 271 1.60 -17.20 -12.62
N TYR A 272 2.05 -17.58 -13.84
CA TYR A 272 2.67 -16.63 -14.76
C TYR A 272 1.72 -15.48 -15.11
N ARG A 273 0.45 -15.78 -15.40
CA ARG A 273 -0.55 -14.76 -15.74
C ARG A 273 -0.80 -13.80 -14.58
N SER A 274 -0.89 -14.31 -13.35
CA SER A 274 -1.03 -13.50 -12.14
C SER A 274 0.19 -12.60 -11.94
N LEU A 275 1.41 -13.14 -12.03
CA LEU A 275 2.64 -12.35 -11.94
C LEU A 275 2.69 -11.26 -13.01
N LYS A 276 2.39 -11.61 -14.27
CA LYS A 276 2.39 -10.65 -15.38
C LYS A 276 1.32 -9.59 -15.21
N TRP A 277 0.13 -9.97 -14.75
CA TRP A 277 -0.97 -9.05 -14.48
C TRP A 277 -0.59 -8.04 -13.39
N VAL A 278 0.00 -8.51 -12.30
CA VAL A 278 0.31 -7.68 -11.12
C VAL A 278 1.58 -6.87 -11.31
N LEU A 279 2.65 -7.43 -11.88
CA LEU A 279 3.97 -6.79 -12.04
C LEU A 279 4.14 -6.06 -13.38
N GLY A 280 3.34 -6.40 -14.39
CA GLY A 280 3.43 -5.80 -15.71
C GLY A 280 4.78 -6.04 -16.39
N SER A 281 5.49 -4.97 -16.70
CA SER A 281 6.83 -5.03 -17.30
C SER A 281 7.96 -5.24 -16.29
N HIS A 282 7.68 -5.16 -14.98
CA HIS A 282 8.66 -5.44 -13.92
C HIS A 282 8.81 -6.93 -13.61
N VAL A 283 8.02 -7.79 -14.25
CA VAL A 283 8.02 -9.24 -14.00
C VAL A 283 9.40 -9.88 -14.21
N LEU A 284 10.22 -9.36 -15.13
CA LEU A 284 11.58 -9.85 -15.37
C LEU A 284 12.49 -9.61 -14.16
N GLU A 285 12.58 -8.37 -13.67
CA GLU A 285 13.41 -8.03 -12.51
C GLU A 285 12.96 -8.78 -11.25
N PHE A 286 11.64 -8.91 -11.06
CA PHE A 286 11.08 -9.71 -9.97
C PHE A 286 11.52 -11.17 -10.07
N CYS A 287 11.40 -11.75 -11.27
CA CYS A 287 11.76 -13.15 -11.48
C CYS A 287 13.26 -13.42 -11.40
N ASP A 288 14.11 -12.46 -11.77
CA ASP A 288 15.55 -12.54 -11.50
C ASP A 288 15.81 -12.68 -10.01
N ALA A 289 15.19 -11.82 -9.18
CA ALA A 289 15.34 -11.88 -7.72
C ALA A 289 14.82 -13.20 -7.13
N VAL A 290 13.71 -13.73 -7.66
CA VAL A 290 13.16 -15.04 -7.28
C VAL A 290 14.15 -16.17 -7.58
N LEU A 291 14.72 -16.20 -8.79
CA LEU A 291 15.64 -17.25 -9.21
C LEU A 291 16.99 -17.17 -8.48
N ASP A 292 17.52 -15.96 -8.26
CA ASP A 292 18.72 -15.75 -7.45
C ASP A 292 18.52 -16.22 -6.01
N THR A 293 17.37 -15.87 -5.42
CA THR A 293 17.00 -16.30 -4.06
C THR A 293 16.90 -17.82 -4.01
N HIS A 294 16.23 -18.45 -4.98
CA HIS A 294 16.10 -19.91 -5.07
C HIS A 294 17.46 -20.60 -5.18
N ALA A 295 18.34 -20.15 -6.06
CA ALA A 295 19.68 -20.73 -6.23
C ALA A 295 20.53 -20.62 -4.96
N SER A 296 20.47 -19.47 -4.26
CA SER A 296 21.18 -19.27 -2.99
C SER A 296 20.65 -20.19 -1.89
N TRP A 297 19.35 -20.48 -1.92
CA TRP A 297 18.66 -21.30 -0.93
C TRP A 297 18.91 -22.80 -1.16
N GLU A 298 18.83 -23.27 -2.41
CA GLU A 298 19.19 -24.66 -2.79
C GLU A 298 20.64 -24.99 -2.41
N TYR A 299 21.57 -24.05 -2.58
CA TYR A 299 22.96 -24.26 -2.17
C TYR A 299 23.12 -24.41 -0.65
N SER A 300 22.29 -23.69 0.11
CA SER A 300 22.35 -23.67 1.58
C SER A 300 21.73 -24.93 2.19
N LEU A 301 20.69 -25.49 1.56
CA LEU A 301 19.99 -26.68 2.01
C LEU A 301 20.51 -27.93 1.30
N ARG A 302 21.58 -28.52 1.84
CA ARG A 302 22.17 -29.76 1.29
C ARG A 302 21.21 -30.97 1.24
N ASN A 303 20.05 -30.91 1.90
CA ASN A 303 19.03 -31.96 1.90
C ASN A 303 17.66 -31.37 1.51
N ARG A 304 17.12 -31.81 0.35
CA ARG A 304 15.83 -31.35 -0.21
C ARG A 304 14.61 -31.64 0.68
N THR A 305 14.69 -32.61 1.59
CA THR A 305 13.58 -32.95 2.50
C THR A 305 13.30 -31.86 3.54
N ASP A 306 14.26 -30.97 3.82
CA ASP A 306 14.11 -29.85 4.77
C ASP A 306 13.27 -28.69 4.20
N VAL A 307 13.18 -28.59 2.86
CA VAL A 307 12.51 -27.48 2.16
C VAL A 307 11.02 -27.41 2.48
N ASP A 308 10.31 -28.52 2.34
CA ASP A 308 8.86 -28.58 2.60
C ASP A 308 8.53 -28.41 4.09
N GLU A 309 9.42 -28.88 4.96
CA GLU A 309 9.26 -28.73 6.41
C GLU A 309 9.49 -27.28 6.84
N HIS A 310 10.48 -26.60 6.24
CA HIS A 310 10.70 -25.18 6.43
C HIS A 310 9.57 -24.30 5.90
N ILE A 311 9.01 -24.62 4.72
CA ILE A 311 7.81 -23.96 4.18
C ILE A 311 6.65 -24.05 5.17
N LYS A 312 6.43 -25.24 5.76
CA LYS A 312 5.36 -25.46 6.75
C LYS A 312 5.64 -24.78 8.08
N SER A 313 6.90 -24.69 8.50
CA SER A 313 7.30 -24.05 9.75
C SER A 313 7.22 -22.52 9.72
N GLY A 314 7.35 -21.90 8.53
CA GLY A 314 7.31 -20.45 8.33
C GLY A 314 8.51 -19.67 8.87
N GLU A 315 9.42 -20.28 9.65
CA GLU A 315 10.49 -19.56 10.37
C GLU A 315 11.74 -19.23 9.52
N SER A 316 11.90 -19.85 8.35
CA SER A 316 13.08 -19.68 7.49
C SER A 316 12.76 -19.48 6.02
N TYR A 317 11.48 -19.36 5.66
CA TYR A 317 11.07 -19.20 4.27
C TYR A 317 11.35 -17.77 3.79
N PRO A 318 12.14 -17.57 2.72
CA PRO A 318 12.40 -16.25 2.19
C PRO A 318 11.09 -15.49 1.96
N ALA A 319 10.98 -14.30 2.52
CA ALA A 319 9.73 -13.55 2.53
C ALA A 319 9.22 -13.24 1.12
N LEU A 320 10.11 -13.16 0.12
CA LEU A 320 9.76 -13.05 -1.31
C LEU A 320 8.83 -14.17 -1.77
N PHE A 321 9.08 -15.41 -1.36
CA PHE A 321 8.24 -16.54 -1.74
C PHE A 321 6.90 -16.57 -0.98
N ARG A 322 6.88 -16.14 0.28
CA ARG A 322 5.64 -15.99 1.05
C ARG A 322 4.75 -14.91 0.43
N ASP A 323 5.35 -13.80 0.02
CA ASP A 323 4.66 -12.70 -0.64
C ASP A 323 4.12 -13.19 -2.01
N ALA A 324 4.92 -13.90 -2.81
CA ALA A 324 4.45 -14.48 -4.06
C ALA A 324 3.33 -15.53 -3.89
N ALA A 325 3.32 -16.27 -2.78
CA ALA A 325 2.24 -17.22 -2.47
C ALA A 325 0.87 -16.54 -2.29
N SER A 326 0.84 -15.28 -1.85
CA SER A 326 -0.43 -14.53 -1.80
C SER A 326 -0.97 -14.17 -3.18
N LEU A 327 -0.17 -14.31 -4.24
CA LEU A 327 -0.59 -14.17 -5.65
C LEU A 327 -1.14 -15.48 -6.23
N GLY A 328 -1.29 -16.53 -5.41
CA GLY A 328 -1.77 -17.84 -5.83
C GLY A 328 -0.69 -18.75 -6.45
N CYS A 329 0.58 -18.35 -6.38
CA CYS A 329 1.70 -19.16 -6.87
C CYS A 329 2.26 -20.06 -5.76
N ASP A 330 2.24 -21.38 -5.94
CA ASP A 330 3.09 -22.23 -5.11
C ASP A 330 4.58 -22.06 -5.49
N HIS A 331 5.49 -22.60 -4.66
CA HIS A 331 6.94 -22.44 -4.87
C HIS A 331 7.38 -22.93 -6.26
N ASP A 332 7.00 -24.15 -6.64
CA ASP A 332 7.45 -24.77 -7.89
C ASP A 332 6.87 -24.05 -9.12
N GLN A 333 5.58 -23.67 -9.07
CA GLN A 333 4.92 -22.87 -10.09
C GLN A 333 5.57 -21.50 -10.26
N LEU A 334 5.98 -20.86 -9.15
CA LEU A 334 6.68 -19.59 -9.20
C LEU A 334 8.05 -19.71 -9.88
N ILE A 335 8.83 -20.75 -9.53
CA ILE A 335 10.13 -21.00 -10.16
C ILE A 335 9.94 -21.29 -11.66
N GLU A 336 8.95 -22.12 -12.03
CA GLU A 336 8.63 -22.41 -13.43
C GLU A 336 8.18 -21.16 -14.20
N ALA A 337 7.27 -20.37 -13.62
CA ALA A 337 6.82 -19.11 -14.20
C ALA A 337 7.99 -18.14 -14.40
N CYS A 338 8.89 -18.04 -13.43
CA CYS A 338 10.04 -17.14 -13.53
C CYS A 338 11.11 -17.59 -14.53
N ARG A 339 11.34 -18.90 -14.67
CA ARG A 339 12.14 -19.44 -15.78
C ARG A 339 11.48 -19.14 -17.13
N CYS A 340 10.16 -19.21 -17.19
CA CYS A 340 9.38 -18.88 -18.38
C CYS A 340 9.45 -17.39 -18.77
N VAL A 341 9.70 -16.48 -17.81
CA VAL A 341 9.88 -15.05 -18.09
C VAL A 341 11.23 -14.78 -18.74
N GLN A 342 12.27 -15.58 -18.42
CA GLN A 342 13.60 -15.37 -18.97
C GLN A 342 13.59 -15.40 -20.51
N PRO A 343 14.37 -14.51 -21.16
CA PRO A 343 14.56 -14.58 -22.59
C PRO A 343 15.19 -15.93 -22.95
N ALA A 344 14.78 -16.50 -24.08
CA ALA A 344 15.39 -17.74 -24.57
C ALA A 344 16.90 -17.53 -24.74
N MET A 345 17.71 -18.36 -24.07
CA MET A 345 19.16 -18.31 -24.25
C MET A 345 19.49 -18.87 -25.63
N CYS A 346 19.85 -17.99 -26.56
CA CYS A 346 20.27 -18.39 -27.90
C CYS A 346 21.79 -18.53 -27.94
N ALA A 347 22.26 -19.75 -28.16
CA ALA A 347 23.68 -20.03 -28.43
C ALA A 347 23.84 -20.16 -29.95
N GLY A 348 24.17 -19.05 -30.62
CA GLY A 348 24.28 -18.99 -32.08
C GLY A 348 22.93 -18.83 -32.79
N GLU A 349 22.71 -19.56 -33.88
CA GLU A 349 21.47 -19.52 -34.68
C GLU A 349 20.31 -20.35 -34.09
N SER A 350 20.59 -21.12 -33.04
CA SER A 350 19.60 -21.97 -32.36
C SER A 350 19.35 -21.46 -30.94
N CYS A 351 18.11 -21.07 -30.69
CA CYS A 351 17.61 -20.85 -29.34
C CYS A 351 17.28 -22.21 -28.74
N PHE A 352 18.00 -22.60 -27.69
CA PHE A 352 17.71 -23.81 -26.97
C PHE A 352 16.87 -23.42 -25.75
N GLU A 353 15.67 -23.97 -25.66
CA GLU A 353 15.03 -24.08 -24.35
C GLU A 353 15.78 -25.18 -23.62
N GLU A 354 16.42 -24.83 -22.51
CA GLU A 354 17.01 -25.83 -21.63
C GLU A 354 15.86 -26.69 -21.10
N ILE A 355 15.69 -27.89 -21.68
CA ILE A 355 14.75 -28.87 -21.19
C ILE A 355 15.30 -29.33 -19.84
N ILE A 356 14.86 -28.70 -18.75
CA ILE A 356 15.26 -29.09 -17.40
C ILE A 356 14.66 -30.48 -17.14
N PRO A 357 15.48 -31.52 -16.97
CA PRO A 357 15.00 -32.86 -16.69
C PRO A 357 14.42 -32.87 -15.26
N GLY A 358 13.12 -32.64 -15.13
CA GLY A 358 12.50 -32.45 -13.82
C GLY A 358 11.16 -31.72 -13.79
N SER A 359 10.71 -31.09 -14.87
CA SER A 359 9.31 -30.63 -14.97
C SER A 359 8.44 -31.82 -15.41
N TRP A 360 7.82 -32.47 -14.43
CA TRP A 360 7.02 -33.67 -14.63
C TRP A 360 5.56 -33.27 -14.87
N ASN A 361 5.08 -33.56 -16.07
CA ASN A 361 3.65 -33.74 -16.26
C ASN A 361 3.21 -34.91 -15.34
N ASN A 362 2.33 -34.66 -14.39
CA ASN A 362 1.80 -35.65 -13.43
C ASN A 362 0.93 -36.75 -14.07
N ASN A 363 0.91 -36.86 -15.40
CA ASN A 363 0.33 -37.99 -16.09
C ASN A 363 1.32 -39.16 -16.11
N GLU A 364 1.31 -39.96 -15.05
CA GLU A 364 2.06 -41.23 -14.98
C GLU A 364 1.67 -42.23 -16.09
N ASN A 365 0.52 -42.06 -16.73
CA ASN A 365 0.00 -42.97 -17.75
C ASN A 365 0.66 -42.87 -19.14
N GLU A 366 1.53 -41.89 -19.41
CA GLU A 366 2.23 -41.79 -20.71
C GLU A 366 3.73 -42.16 -20.67
N LYS A 367 4.29 -42.42 -19.48
CA LYS A 367 5.73 -42.68 -19.32
C LYS A 367 6.22 -43.97 -19.96
N GLU A 368 5.36 -44.97 -20.17
CA GLU A 368 5.79 -46.25 -20.78
C GLU A 368 5.93 -46.20 -22.30
N LYS A 369 5.35 -45.22 -23.02
CA LYS A 369 5.43 -45.19 -24.48
C LYS A 369 6.58 -44.36 -25.04
N MET A 370 7.11 -43.39 -24.29
CA MET A 370 8.15 -42.48 -24.79
C MET A 370 9.59 -42.92 -24.46
N SER A 371 9.78 -43.78 -23.45
CA SER A 371 11.13 -44.20 -23.00
C SER A 371 11.84 -45.17 -23.98
N SER A 372 11.12 -45.75 -24.96
CA SER A 372 11.71 -46.71 -25.90
C SER A 372 12.21 -46.12 -27.23
N SER A 373 11.94 -44.86 -27.55
CA SER A 373 12.19 -44.33 -28.92
C SER A 373 13.28 -43.27 -29.06
N TYR A 374 13.84 -42.72 -27.97
CA TYR A 374 14.70 -41.52 -28.04
C TYR A 374 16.08 -41.62 -27.36
N MET A 375 16.65 -42.82 -27.26
CA MET A 375 18.03 -43.03 -26.80
C MET A 375 18.89 -43.65 -27.90
N ARG A 376 18.98 -42.98 -29.07
CA ARG A 376 20.02 -43.32 -30.06
C ARG A 376 20.27 -42.24 -31.11
N THR A 377 20.75 -41.04 -30.76
CA THR A 377 21.60 -40.25 -31.69
C THR A 377 22.36 -39.09 -31.01
N ASN A 378 23.66 -39.03 -31.31
CA ASN A 378 24.55 -37.86 -31.29
C ASN A 378 24.93 -37.19 -29.95
N MET A 379 25.99 -37.70 -29.31
CA MET A 379 27.08 -36.84 -28.83
C MET A 379 28.24 -36.94 -29.82
N ARG A 380 28.46 -35.91 -30.66
CA ARG A 380 29.74 -35.71 -31.35
C ARG A 380 30.47 -34.53 -30.71
N HIS A 381 31.73 -34.77 -30.41
CA HIS A 381 32.72 -33.80 -29.97
C HIS A 381 32.66 -32.47 -30.73
N CYS A 382 32.58 -31.37 -29.98
CA CYS A 382 33.07 -30.08 -30.45
C CYS A 382 34.56 -29.96 -30.08
N LYS A 383 35.44 -30.13 -31.06
CA LYS A 383 36.82 -29.65 -31.02
C LYS A 383 36.80 -28.18 -31.44
N SER A 384 37.17 -27.27 -30.54
CA SER A 384 37.42 -25.87 -30.87
C SER A 384 38.81 -25.74 -31.52
N ASN A 385 38.84 -25.37 -32.79
CA ASN A 385 40.01 -24.80 -33.44
C ASN A 385 39.62 -23.40 -33.90
N GLU A 386 39.99 -22.36 -33.15
CA GLU A 386 40.71 -21.18 -33.63
C GLU A 386 40.84 -20.11 -32.53
N PRO A 387 41.94 -19.33 -32.50
CA PRO A 387 42.16 -18.30 -31.52
C PRO A 387 41.91 -16.91 -32.13
N THR A 388 40.88 -16.20 -31.67
CA THR A 388 40.86 -14.73 -31.79
C THR A 388 40.39 -14.10 -30.50
N SER A 389 41.19 -13.12 -30.10
CA SER A 389 41.19 -12.37 -28.85
C SER A 389 39.82 -11.82 -28.44
N PHE A 390 39.34 -12.21 -27.27
CA PHE A 390 38.47 -11.37 -26.46
C PHE A 390 39.28 -10.76 -25.32
N VAL A 391 39.33 -9.43 -25.31
CA VAL A 391 39.85 -8.61 -24.22
C VAL A 391 38.81 -8.67 -23.10
N CYS A 392 39.10 -9.44 -22.05
CA CYS A 392 38.36 -9.36 -20.79
C CYS A 392 38.81 -8.11 -20.03
N SER A 393 38.00 -7.06 -20.04
CA SER A 393 38.13 -5.95 -19.09
C SER A 393 37.74 -6.43 -17.70
N ALA A 394 38.74 -6.72 -16.87
CA ALA A 394 38.57 -6.93 -15.44
C ALA A 394 38.24 -5.58 -14.79
N HIS A 395 36.98 -5.38 -14.37
CA HIS A 395 36.66 -4.33 -13.41
C HIS A 395 37.16 -4.76 -12.03
N ALA A 396 38.19 -4.04 -11.57
CA ALA A 396 38.78 -4.20 -10.26
C ALA A 396 37.75 -3.89 -9.15
N LEU A 397 37.59 -4.84 -8.24
CA LEU A 397 37.01 -4.65 -6.91
C LEU A 397 37.81 -3.56 -6.19
N TRP A 398 37.20 -2.39 -5.98
CA TRP A 398 37.72 -1.38 -5.06
C TRP A 398 37.24 -1.68 -3.64
N GLY A 399 38.21 -1.67 -2.73
CA GLY A 399 38.07 -2.07 -1.35
C GLY A 399 37.19 -1.14 -0.52
N LEU A 400 36.50 -1.77 0.43
CA LEU A 400 35.82 -1.14 1.55
C LEU A 400 36.85 -0.43 2.44
N GLY A 401 36.94 0.89 2.28
CA GLY A 401 37.57 1.76 3.28
C GLY A 401 36.67 1.91 4.49
N ARG A 402 37.12 1.42 5.65
CA ARG A 402 36.55 1.76 6.97
C ARG A 402 36.67 3.28 7.21
N PRO A 403 35.60 3.97 7.66
CA PRO A 403 35.76 5.28 8.24
C PRO A 403 36.26 5.18 9.69
N PRO A 404 37.04 6.17 10.18
CA PRO A 404 37.59 6.16 11.51
C PRO A 404 36.55 6.49 12.59
N SER A 405 36.62 5.73 13.66
CA SER A 405 36.01 6.02 14.96
C SER A 405 36.70 7.22 15.63
N SER A 406 36.00 8.33 15.84
CA SER A 406 36.15 9.20 17.03
C SER A 406 35.14 10.36 16.97
N GLY A 407 34.46 10.62 18.10
CA GLY A 407 33.52 11.72 18.23
C GLY A 407 32.58 11.59 19.42
N THR A 408 33.14 11.56 20.63
CA THR A 408 32.40 11.72 21.90
C THR A 408 31.65 13.05 21.92
N GLY A 409 30.32 13.00 21.86
CA GLY A 409 29.41 14.14 22.04
C GLY A 409 28.58 13.96 23.32
N LYS A 410 28.72 14.90 24.25
CA LYS A 410 28.06 14.97 25.56
C LYS A 410 26.53 14.94 25.46
N LEU A 411 25.89 14.13 26.29
CA LEU A 411 24.50 14.32 26.69
C LEU A 411 24.39 15.65 27.48
N VAL A 412 23.50 16.52 27.02
CA VAL A 412 22.88 17.56 27.84
C VAL A 412 21.44 17.14 28.05
N SER A 413 21.09 16.84 29.29
CA SER A 413 19.70 16.64 29.73
C SER A 413 18.96 17.96 29.71
N LEU A 414 17.77 17.96 29.12
CA LEU A 414 16.65 18.84 29.45
C LEU A 414 15.43 17.95 29.70
#